data_AF-A0A6L8QEL6-F1
#
_entry.id   AF-A0A6L8QEL6-F1
#
_cell.length_a   1.000
_cell.length_b   1.000
_cell.length_c   1.000
_cell.angle_alpha   90.00
_cell.angle_beta   90.00
_cell.angle_gamma   90.00
#
_symmetry.space_group_name_H-M   'P 1'
#
loop_
_entity.id
_entity.type
_entity.pdbx_description
1 polymer ?
#
loop_
_entity_poly.entity_id
_entity_poly.type
_entity_poly.pdbx_seq_one_letter_code
_entity_poly.pdbx_strand_id
1 'polypeptide(L)'
;MIKPGDVIPYLKMCQVEGGINLQRGMNFRLRGGLSIILMSLRPDAPYADEVIDEGRTLIYEGHDIRKTKGAPDPKSVDQPSQNHGGSLTENGLFYNK
;
A
#
# COMPACT_ATOMS: atom_id res chain seq x y z
N MET A 1 -12.71 20.07 -2.81
CA MET A 1 -12.20 19.23 -1.71
C MET A 1 -12.75 17.83 -1.93
N ILE A 2 -11.91 16.80 -1.92
CA ILE A 2 -12.35 15.41 -2.01
C ILE A 2 -13.07 15.05 -0.71
N LYS A 3 -14.18 14.32 -0.82
CA LYS A 3 -15.00 13.86 0.30
C LYS A 3 -15.11 12.33 0.28
N PRO A 4 -15.37 11.70 1.44
CA PRO A 4 -15.69 10.28 1.47
C PRO A 4 -16.83 9.95 0.50
N GLY A 5 -16.63 8.92 -0.34
CA GLY A 5 -17.57 8.50 -1.38
C GLY A 5 -17.31 9.08 -2.77
N ASP A 6 -16.41 10.05 -2.91
CA ASP A 6 -16.04 10.58 -4.23
C ASP A 6 -15.33 9.52 -5.08
N VAL A 7 -15.75 9.38 -6.33
CA VAL A 7 -15.05 8.60 -7.36
C VAL A 7 -14.23 9.56 -8.21
N ILE A 8 -12.90 9.48 -8.11
CA ILE A 8 -11.99 10.39 -8.81
C ILE A 8 -11.01 9.64 -9.72
N PRO A 9 -10.54 10.27 -10.82
CA PRO A 9 -9.48 9.70 -11.63
C PRO A 9 -8.15 9.59 -10.87
N TYR A 10 -7.34 8.58 -11.20
CA TYR A 10 -6.00 8.36 -10.63
C TYR A 10 -5.11 9.62 -10.64
N LEU A 11 -5.08 10.34 -11.78
CA LEU A 11 -4.28 11.55 -11.91
C LEU A 11 -4.74 12.65 -10.95
N LYS A 12 -6.05 12.73 -10.66
CA LYS A 12 -6.58 13.70 -9.71
C LYS A 12 -6.15 13.36 -8.29
N MET A 13 -6.20 12.07 -7.92
CA MET A 13 -5.70 11.57 -6.63
C MET A 13 -4.21 11.92 -6.45
N CYS A 14 -3.36 11.61 -7.44
CA CYS A 14 -1.93 11.93 -7.36
C CYS A 14 -1.67 13.44 -7.21
N GLN A 15 -2.45 14.27 -7.91
CA GLN A 15 -2.33 15.73 -7.83
C GLN A 15 -2.67 16.25 -6.44
N VAL A 16 -3.73 15.76 -5.80
CA VAL A 16 -4.12 16.24 -4.46
C VAL A 16 -3.15 15.78 -3.37
N GLU A 17 -2.52 14.62 -3.54
CA GLU A 17 -1.50 14.07 -2.63
C GLU A 17 -0.10 14.66 -2.91
N GLY A 18 -0.06 15.93 -3.33
CA GLY A 18 1.19 16.68 -3.54
C GLY A 18 1.92 16.38 -4.85
N GLY A 19 1.21 15.85 -5.86
CA GLY A 19 1.76 15.54 -7.18
C GLY A 19 2.65 14.30 -7.23
N ILE A 20 2.51 13.39 -6.26
CA ILE A 20 3.30 12.17 -6.17
C ILE A 20 2.60 11.05 -6.94
N ASN A 21 3.39 10.27 -7.67
CA ASN A 21 2.89 9.05 -8.31
C ASN A 21 2.70 7.96 -7.26
N LEU A 22 1.43 7.69 -6.90
CA LEU A 22 1.07 6.63 -5.98
C LEU A 22 1.11 5.27 -6.70
N GLN A 23 2.31 4.70 -6.80
CA GLN A 23 2.56 3.41 -7.46
C GLN A 23 2.53 2.22 -6.49
N ARG A 24 2.70 2.48 -5.19
CA ARG A 24 2.66 1.47 -4.13
C ARG A 24 1.27 1.40 -3.53
N GLY A 25 0.88 0.20 -3.11
CA GLY A 25 -0.38 -0.02 -2.39
C GLY A 25 -0.46 0.77 -1.10
N MET A 26 0.64 0.86 -0.35
CA MET A 26 0.73 1.73 0.83
C MET A 26 1.92 2.69 0.79
N ASN A 27 1.72 3.85 1.42
CA ASN A 27 2.69 4.93 1.52
C ASN A 27 2.62 5.53 2.93
N PHE A 28 3.62 5.25 3.76
CA PHE A 28 3.67 5.70 5.15
C PHE A 28 4.06 7.17 5.23
N ARG A 29 3.23 7.98 5.92
CA ARG A 29 3.44 9.41 6.18
C ARG A 29 4.06 10.15 5.01
N LEU A 30 3.35 10.18 3.88
CA LEU A 30 3.83 10.77 2.64
C LEU A 30 4.24 12.23 2.88
N ARG A 31 5.52 12.55 2.65
CA ARG A 31 6.13 13.87 2.97
C ARG A 31 5.93 14.32 4.43
N GLY A 32 5.86 13.39 5.37
CA GLY A 32 5.60 13.66 6.79
C GLY A 32 4.13 13.92 7.12
N GLY A 33 3.24 13.79 6.14
CA GLY A 33 1.80 13.97 6.28
C GLY A 33 1.05 12.66 6.53
N LEU A 34 -0.05 12.47 5.79
CA LEU A 34 -0.93 11.32 5.91
C LEU A 34 -0.26 10.04 5.39
N SER A 35 -0.64 8.92 5.99
CA SER A 35 -0.40 7.60 5.42
C SER A 35 -1.53 7.26 4.45
N ILE A 36 -1.19 6.70 3.29
CA ILE A 36 -2.15 6.36 2.24
C ILE A 36 -2.11 4.85 2.03
N ILE A 37 -3.29 4.23 1.97
CA ILE A 37 -3.49 2.83 1.64
C ILE A 37 -4.45 2.77 0.45
N LEU A 38 -4.07 2.01 -0.58
CA LEU A 38 -4.79 1.78 -1.82
C LEU A 38 -5.16 0.29 -1.86
N MET A 39 -6.38 -0.01 -1.43
CA MET A 39 -6.90 -1.37 -1.34
C MET A 39 -7.71 -1.77 -2.58
N SER A 40 -7.81 -3.08 -2.81
CA SER A 40 -8.68 -3.64 -3.85
C SER A 40 -9.34 -4.93 -3.38
N LEU A 41 -10.66 -4.89 -3.16
CA LEU A 41 -11.49 -6.07 -2.82
C LEU A 41 -12.02 -6.82 -4.06
N ARG A 42 -11.41 -6.61 -5.24
CA ARG A 42 -11.83 -7.27 -6.47
C ARG A 42 -11.49 -8.76 -6.41
N PRO A 43 -12.28 -9.63 -7.06
CA PRO A 43 -11.85 -10.99 -7.37
C PRO A 43 -10.47 -10.95 -8.05
N ASP A 44 -9.60 -11.89 -7.67
CA ASP A 44 -8.22 -12.02 -8.19
C ASP A 44 -7.28 -10.85 -7.87
N ALA A 45 -7.62 -10.01 -6.88
CA ALA A 45 -6.67 -9.05 -6.34
C ALA A 45 -5.40 -9.79 -5.82
N PRO A 46 -4.20 -9.23 -6.03
CA PRO A 46 -2.95 -9.90 -5.65
C PRO A 46 -2.72 -9.96 -4.13
N TYR A 47 -3.53 -9.27 -3.35
CA TYR A 47 -3.45 -9.16 -1.90
C TYR A 47 -4.82 -9.48 -1.30
N ALA A 48 -4.83 -10.17 -0.17
CA ALA A 48 -6.02 -10.61 0.55
C ALA A 48 -6.50 -9.51 1.52
N ASP A 49 -6.81 -8.34 0.97
CA ASP A 49 -7.41 -7.24 1.73
C ASP A 49 -8.83 -7.60 2.16
N GLU A 50 -9.21 -7.25 3.38
CA GLU A 50 -10.54 -7.49 3.93
C GLU A 50 -11.04 -6.29 4.73
N VAL A 51 -12.34 -6.03 4.62
CA VAL A 51 -13.02 -5.04 5.46
C VAL A 51 -14.03 -5.77 6.33
N ILE A 52 -13.87 -5.67 7.65
CA ILE A 52 -14.73 -6.31 8.63
C ILE A 52 -15.45 -5.25 9.50
N ASP A 53 -16.27 -5.71 10.44
CA ASP A 53 -16.98 -4.86 11.41
C ASP A 53 -17.81 -3.74 10.76
N GLU A 54 -18.53 -4.07 9.69
CA GLU A 54 -19.37 -3.13 8.93
C GLU A 54 -18.58 -1.94 8.35
N GLY A 55 -17.33 -2.17 7.92
CA GLY A 55 -16.53 -1.11 7.32
C GLY A 55 -15.55 -0.42 8.26
N ARG A 56 -15.57 -0.77 9.56
CA ARG A 56 -14.81 -0.05 10.59
C ARG A 56 -13.38 -0.53 10.74
N THR A 57 -13.11 -1.77 10.34
CA THR A 57 -11.78 -2.38 10.46
C THR A 57 -11.32 -2.81 9.08
N LEU A 58 -10.14 -2.34 8.68
CA LEU A 58 -9.44 -2.78 7.48
C LEU A 58 -8.33 -3.75 7.90
N ILE A 59 -8.39 -4.97 7.39
CA ILE A 59 -7.26 -5.90 7.35
C ILE A 59 -6.58 -5.67 6.00
N TYR A 60 -5.35 -5.19 6.02
CA TYR A 60 -4.60 -4.84 4.81
C TYR A 60 -3.32 -5.66 4.74
N GLU A 61 -3.10 -6.37 3.63
CA GLU A 61 -1.90 -7.19 3.46
C GLU A 61 -0.69 -6.30 3.13
N GLY A 62 0.47 -6.63 3.70
CA GLY A 62 1.73 -5.94 3.41
C GLY A 62 2.20 -6.16 1.97
N HIS A 63 3.27 -5.48 1.59
CA HIS A 63 3.88 -5.65 0.28
C HIS A 63 4.81 -6.86 0.23
N ASP A 64 4.76 -7.58 -0.89
CA ASP A 64 5.74 -8.61 -1.20
C ASP A 64 7.07 -7.99 -1.67
N ILE A 65 8.07 -8.86 -1.91
CA ILE A 65 9.26 -8.46 -2.66
C ILE A 65 8.91 -8.03 -4.09
N ARG A 66 9.78 -7.20 -4.69
CA ARG A 66 9.58 -6.79 -6.09
C ARG A 66 9.71 -7.99 -7.03
N LYS A 67 8.76 -8.12 -7.96
CA LYS A 67 8.84 -9.08 -9.06
C LYS A 67 9.91 -8.65 -10.07
N THR A 68 11.09 -9.27 -10.02
CA THR A 68 12.21 -9.01 -10.94
C THR A 68 12.70 -10.32 -11.57
N LYS A 69 13.36 -10.22 -12.73
CA LYS A 69 13.88 -11.41 -13.44
C LYS A 69 14.94 -12.11 -12.57
N GLY A 70 14.73 -13.40 -12.30
CA GLY A 70 15.64 -14.23 -11.50
C GLY A 70 15.39 -14.19 -9.98
N ALA A 71 14.44 -13.38 -9.50
CA ALA A 71 13.95 -13.46 -8.13
C ALA A 71 12.96 -14.62 -7.95
N PRO A 72 12.79 -15.14 -6.73
CA PRO A 72 11.70 -16.08 -6.44
C PRO A 72 10.33 -15.44 -6.67
N ASP A 73 9.29 -16.27 -6.71
CA ASP A 73 7.92 -15.78 -6.71
C ASP A 73 7.69 -14.90 -5.47
N PRO A 74 7.22 -13.65 -5.60
CA PRO A 74 6.99 -12.77 -4.46
C PRO A 74 6.11 -13.38 -3.36
N LYS A 75 5.15 -14.24 -3.73
CA LYS A 75 4.27 -14.91 -2.76
C LYS A 75 4.87 -16.16 -2.12
N SER A 76 6.01 -16.65 -2.60
CA SER A 76 6.67 -17.84 -2.04
C SER A 76 7.71 -17.51 -0.97
N VAL A 77 7.82 -16.24 -0.56
CA VAL A 77 8.80 -15.76 0.42
C VAL A 77 8.15 -14.82 1.42
N ASP A 78 8.76 -14.68 2.60
CA ASP A 78 8.27 -13.77 3.63
C ASP A 78 8.38 -12.30 3.18
N GLN A 79 7.36 -11.52 3.55
CA GLN A 79 7.32 -10.09 3.26
C GLN A 79 8.39 -9.34 4.08
N PRO A 80 9.27 -8.56 3.43
CA PRO A 80 10.40 -7.94 4.13
C PRO A 80 9.99 -6.70 4.94
N SER A 81 10.47 -6.59 6.17
CA SER A 81 10.37 -5.37 6.98
C SER A 81 11.49 -4.37 6.69
N GLN A 82 12.58 -4.82 6.06
CA GLN A 82 13.76 -4.01 5.71
C GLN A 82 14.17 -4.24 4.27
N ASN A 83 14.64 -3.17 3.62
CA ASN A 83 15.34 -3.26 2.35
C ASN A 83 16.73 -3.88 2.58
N HIS A 84 17.37 -4.33 1.50
CA HIS A 84 18.73 -4.91 1.57
C HIS A 84 19.76 -3.99 2.26
N GLY A 85 19.60 -2.66 2.14
CA GLY A 85 20.46 -1.68 2.80
C GLY A 85 20.11 -1.36 4.26
N GLY A 86 19.19 -2.10 4.89
CA GLY A 86 18.80 -1.95 6.30
C GLY A 86 17.74 -0.88 6.59
N SER A 87 17.38 -0.03 5.62
CA SER A 87 16.26 0.90 5.77
C SER A 87 14.93 0.15 5.81
N LEU A 88 13.96 0.64 6.58
CA LEU A 88 12.62 0.02 6.66
C LEU A 88 11.89 0.07 5.31
N THR A 89 11.18 -1.00 4.98
CA THR A 89 10.17 -1.00 3.91
C THR A 89 8.91 -0.26 4.38
N GLU A 90 7.91 -0.09 3.51
CA GLU A 90 6.59 0.37 3.96
C GLU A 90 6.01 -0.57 5.04
N ASN A 91 6.14 -1.89 4.87
CA ASN A 91 5.72 -2.88 5.87
C ASN A 91 6.39 -2.58 7.21
N GLY A 92 7.71 -2.40 7.20
CA GLY A 92 8.48 -2.11 8.40
C GLY A 92 8.15 -0.75 9.02
N LEU A 93 7.78 0.26 8.22
CA LEU A 93 7.36 1.56 8.72
C LEU A 93 6.02 1.47 9.43
N PHE A 94 5.01 0.87 8.81
CA PHE A 94 3.68 0.70 9.42
C PHE A 94 3.69 -0.21 10.65
N TYR A 95 4.53 -1.25 10.66
CA TYR A 95 4.60 -2.18 11.79
C TYR A 95 5.27 -1.56 13.03
N ASN A 96 6.28 -0.70 12.82
CA ASN A 96 7.14 -0.22 13.92
C ASN A 96 6.87 1.23 14.36
N LYS A 97 6.03 2.01 13.67
CA LYS A 97 5.92 3.47 13.89
C LYS A 97 4.50 4.01 13.84
#